data_AF-T1C294-F1
#
_entry.id   AF-T1C294-F1
#
_cell.length_a   1.000
_cell.length_b   1.000
_cell.length_c   1.000
_cell.angle_alpha   90.00
_cell.angle_beta   90.00
_cell.angle_gamma   90.00
#
_symmetry.space_group_name_H-M   'P 1'
#
loop_
_entity.id
_entity.type
_entity.pdbx_description
1 polymer ?
#
loop_
_entity_poly.entity_id
_entity_poly.type
_entity_poly.pdbx_seq_one_letter_code
_entity_poly.pdbx_strand_id
1 'polypeptide(L)' 'MARGAIRDMDTVARLGGDEFAVLVEDIDTPVGAAAVAQRVLESLGQPFTDGEHQIATSASIGISLYPGDGLDPDTL' A
#
# COMPACT_ATOMS: atom_id res chain seq x y z
N MET A 1 -3.75 -7.05 -8.61
CA MET A 1 -4.09 -7.44 -7.22
C MET A 1 -4.21 -6.19 -6.35
N ALA A 2 -3.13 -5.48 -5.99
CA ALA A 2 -3.21 -4.32 -5.07
C ALA A 2 -4.03 -3.11 -5.55
N ARG A 3 -4.07 -2.81 -6.85
CA ARG A 3 -4.84 -1.66 -7.39
C ARG A 3 -6.34 -1.68 -7.07
N GLY A 4 -6.93 -2.86 -6.87
CA GLY A 4 -8.35 -2.98 -6.48
C GLY A 4 -8.60 -2.76 -4.99
N ALA A 5 -7.54 -2.71 -4.17
CA ALA A 5 -7.61 -2.50 -2.73
C ALA A 5 -7.50 -1.02 -2.32
N ILE A 6 -7.13 -0.16 -3.28
CA ILE A 6 -6.96 1.29 -3.13
C ILE A 6 -8.02 2.04 -3.93
N ARG A 7 -8.25 3.31 -3.61
CA ARG A 7 -9.21 4.15 -4.33
C ARG A 7 -8.61 4.55 -5.68
N ASP A 8 -9.45 4.84 -6.67
CA ASP A 8 -8.98 5.26 -8.00
C ASP A 8 -8.18 6.58 -7.99
N MET A 9 -8.39 7.42 -6.98
CA MET A 9 -7.63 8.66 -6.77
C MET A 9 -6.25 8.41 -6.14
N ASP A 10 -6.05 7.26 -5.48
CA ASP A 10 -4.79 6.96 -4.81
C ASP A 10 -3.72 6.61 -5.85
N THR A 11 -2.48 7.03 -5.58
CA THR A 11 -1.37 6.82 -6.51
C THR A 11 -0.50 5.66 -6.06
N VAL A 12 -0.15 4.77 -6.99
CA VAL A 12 0.82 3.68 -6.75
C VAL A 12 2.04 3.87 -7.63
N ALA A 13 3.21 3.86 -6.99
CA ALA A 13 4.50 3.89 -7.67
C ALA A 13 5.32 2.65 -7.30
N ARG A 14 6.10 2.15 -8.26
CA ARG A 14 7.15 1.15 -8.00
C ARG A 14 8.46 1.89 -7.83
N LEU A 15 9.11 1.72 -6.68
CA LEU A 15 10.36 2.40 -6.35
C LEU A 15 11.57 1.66 -6.95
N GLY A 16 11.51 0.32 -6.92
CA GLY A 16 12.56 -0.56 -7.42
C GLY A 16 12.29 -1.99 -6.93
N GLY A 17 12.87 -3.00 -7.57
CA GLY A 17 12.70 -4.40 -7.12
C GLY A 17 11.22 -4.77 -6.91
N ASP A 18 10.89 -5.26 -5.72
CA ASP A 18 9.53 -5.56 -5.23
C ASP A 18 8.97 -4.48 -4.29
N GLU A 19 9.60 -3.30 -4.24
CA GLU A 19 9.20 -2.17 -3.39
C GLU A 19 8.23 -1.23 -4.11
N PHE A 20 7.15 -0.88 -3.39
CA PHE A 20 6.09 -0.01 -3.87
C PHE A 20 5.76 1.05 -2.83
N ALA A 21 5.41 2.23 -3.31
CA ALA A 21 4.82 3.30 -2.51
C ALA A 21 3.36 3.50 -2.92
N VAL A 22 2.50 3.76 -1.93
CA VAL A 22 1.11 4.18 -2.14
C VAL A 22 0.94 5.54 -1.51
N LEU A 23 0.65 6.55 -2.35
CA LEU A 23 0.27 7.88 -1.88
C LEU A 23 -1.25 7.90 -1.76
N VAL A 24 -1.73 8.13 -0.54
CA VAL A 24 -3.15 8.23 -0.23
C VAL A 24 -3.45 9.66 0.19
N GLU A 25 -4.34 10.31 -0.54
CA GLU A 25 -4.77 11.68 -0.30
C GLU A 25 -6.14 11.70 0.39
N ASP A 26 -6.53 12.87 0.92
CA ASP A 26 -7.83 13.07 1.56
C ASP A 26 -8.15 12.05 2.67
N ILE A 27 -7.18 11.85 3.57
CA ILE A 27 -7.35 11.09 4.81
C ILE A 27 -7.44 12.03 6.01
N ASP A 28 -8.59 12.01 6.68
CA ASP A 28 -8.85 12.84 7.85
C ASP A 28 -8.17 12.32 9.14
N THR A 29 -7.81 11.03 9.18
CA THR A 29 -7.29 10.40 10.41
C THR A 29 -6.24 9.30 10.14
N PRO A 30 -5.28 9.09 11.07
CA PRO A 30 -4.33 7.96 11.01
C PRO A 30 -5.01 6.59 10.82
N VAL A 31 -6.21 6.43 11.37
CA VAL A 31 -7.02 5.20 11.24
C VAL A 31 -7.41 4.94 9.79
N GLY A 32 -7.69 5.99 9.02
CA GLY A 32 -7.96 5.86 7.58
C GLY A 32 -6.77 5.28 6.82
N ALA A 33 -5.55 5.73 7.13
CA ALA A 33 -4.33 5.24 6.48
C ALA A 33 -4.07 3.77 6.84
N ALA A 34 -4.24 3.42 8.12
CA ALA A 34 -4.15 2.04 8.60
C ALA A 34 -5.18 1.12 7.91
N ALA A 35 -6.42 1.59 7.70
CA ALA A 35 -7.44 0.82 7.00
C ALA A 35 -7.09 0.57 5.52
N VAL A 36 -6.46 1.55 4.84
CA VAL A 36 -5.95 1.35 3.47
C VAL A 36 -4.84 0.32 3.47
N ALA A 37 -3.85 0.45 4.35
CA ALA A 37 -2.74 -0.49 4.48
C ALA A 37 -3.25 -1.93 4.75
N GLN A 38 -4.23 -2.09 5.63
CA GLN A 38 -4.81 -3.40 5.92
C GLN A 38 -5.47 -4.03 4.69
N ARG A 39 -6.25 -3.28 3.91
CA ARG A 39 -6.86 -3.79 2.66
C ARG A 39 -5.81 -4.20 1.64
N VAL A 40 -4.71 -3.45 1.53
CA VAL A 40 -3.60 -3.80 0.64
C VAL A 40 -2.92 -5.09 1.10
N LEU A 41 -2.64 -5.24 2.40
CA LEU A 41 -2.08 -6.47 2.98
C LEU A 41 -2.99 -7.68 2.74
N GLU A 42 -4.29 -7.55 3.00
CA GLU A 42 -5.27 -8.61 2.76
C GLU A 42 -5.31 -9.00 1.27
N SER A 43 -5.26 -8.03 0.37
CA SER A 43 -5.25 -8.29 -1.07
C SER A 43 -3.96 -8.97 -1.53
N LEU A 44 -2.80 -8.58 -1.01
CA LEU A 44 -1.50 -9.19 -1.33
C LEU A 44 -1.32 -10.56 -0.69
N GLY A 45 -2.00 -10.82 0.43
CA GLY A 45 -1.99 -12.11 1.11
C GLY A 45 -2.86 -13.17 0.44
N GLN A 46 -3.76 -12.78 -0.47
CA GLN A 46 -4.54 -13.74 -1.25
C GLN A 46 -3.63 -14.45 -2.25
N PRO A 47 -3.55 -15.80 -2.21
CA PRO A 47 -2.76 -16.53 -3.19
C PRO A 47 -3.25 -16.27 -4.60
N PHE A 48 -2.32 -16.16 -5.54
CA PHE A 48 -2.65 -16.04 -6.96
C PHE A 48 -2.09 -17.22 -7.74
N THR A 49 -2.78 -17.52 -8.84
CA THR A 49 -2.42 -18.65 -9.69
C THR A 49 -1.48 -18.20 -10.80
N ASP A 50 -0.38 -18.95 -10.96
CA ASP A 50 0.52 -18.86 -12.11
C ASP A 50 0.66 -20.26 -12.72
N GLY A 51 -0.15 -20.52 -13.76
CA GLY A 51 -0.31 -21.85 -14.35
C GLY A 51 -0.94 -22.83 -13.37
N GLU A 52 -0.19 -23.88 -13.00
CA GLU A 52 -0.62 -24.88 -12.00
C GLU A 52 -0.16 -24.54 -10.58
N HIS A 53 0.64 -23.49 -10.40
CA HIS A 53 1.17 -23.09 -9.10
C HIS A 53 0.26 -22.09 -8.41
N GLN A 54 0.05 -22.29 -7.10
CA GLN A 54 -0.46 -21.25 -6.22
C GLN A 54 0.71 -20.56 -5.54
N ILE A 55 0.80 -19.25 -5.74
CA ILE A 55 1.84 -18.41 -5.17
C ILE A 55 1.18 -17.56 -4.07
N ALA A 56 1.69 -17.69 -2.85
CA ALA A 56 1.31 -16.83 -1.73
C ALA A 56 2.45 -15.85 -1.45
N THR A 57 2.12 -14.58 -1.31
CA THR A 57 3.07 -13.51 -0.96
C THR A 57 2.73 -12.92 0.40
N SER A 58 3.76 -12.56 1.15
CA SER A 58 3.62 -11.66 2.29
C SER A 58 4.16 -10.30 1.89
N ALA A 59 3.65 -9.25 2.54
CA ALA A 59 4.15 -7.91 2.39
C ALA A 59 4.23 -7.26 3.77
N SER A 60 5.11 -6.28 3.90
CA SER A 60 5.20 -5.39 5.05
C SER A 60 4.86 -3.99 4.59
N ILE A 61 4.12 -3.23 5.40
CA ILE A 61 3.74 -1.85 5.09
C ILE A 61 4.17 -0.95 6.25
N GLY A 62 5.01 0.04 5.95
CA GLY A 62 5.23 1.22 6.79
C GLY A 62 4.24 2.32 6.41
N ILE A 63 3.79 3.11 7.38
CA ILE A 63 2.88 4.24 7.17
C ILE A 63 3.56 5.48 7.74
N SER A 64 3.62 6.53 6.93
CA SER A 64 4.03 7.88 7.33
C SER A 64 2.90 8.86 7.01
N LEU A 65 2.66 9.82 7.89
CA LEU A 65 1.59 10.79 7.79
C LEU A 65 2.14 12.20 7.66
N TYR A 66 1.79 12.88 6.58
CA TYR A 66 1.98 14.33 6.51
C TYR A 66 0.89 15.06 7.30
N PRO A 67 1.21 16.10 8.09
CA PRO A 67 2.54 16.64 8.40
C PRO A 67 3.18 16.06 9.68
N GLY A 68 2.62 14.99 10.25
CA GLY A 68 3.03 14.47 11.56
C GLY A 68 4.42 13.82 11.59
N ASP A 69 4.78 13.07 10.55
CA ASP A 69 6.00 12.28 10.47
C ASP A 69 7.09 12.94 9.58
N GLY A 70 6.71 13.96 8.81
CA GLY A 70 7.60 14.68 7.90
C GLY A 70 6.88 15.85 7.24
N LEU A 71 7.66 16.84 6.78
CA LEU A 71 7.12 18.04 6.12
C LEU A 71 7.44 18.09 4.62
N ASP A 72 8.26 17.16 4.14
CA ASP A 72 8.69 17.05 2.75
C ASP A 72 8.78 15.58 2.33
N PRO A 73 8.80 15.28 1.01
CA PRO A 73 8.83 13.91 0.52
C PRO A 73 10.08 13.10 0.91
N ASP A 74 11.20 13.77 1.20
CA ASP A 74 12.45 13.10 1.58
C ASP A 74 12.46 12.70 3.06
N THR A 75 11.60 13.34 3.87
CA THR A 75 11.45 13.10 5.31
C THR A 75 10.22 12.26 5.69
N LEU A 76 9.31 12.01 4.74
CA LEU A 76 8.18 11.09 4.88
C LEU A 76 8.59 9.63 4.69
#